data_AF-A0A8T7FBY0-F1
#
_entry.id   AF-A0A8T7FBY0-F1
#
_cell.length_a   1.000
_cell.length_b   1.000
_cell.length_c   1.000
_cell.angle_alpha   90.00
_cell.angle_beta   90.00
_cell.angle_gamma   90.00
#
_symmetry.space_group_name_H-M   'P 1'
#
loop_
_entity.id
_entity.type
_entity.pdbx_description
1 polymer ?
#
loop_
_entity_poly.entity_id
_entity_poly.type
_entity_poly.pdbx_seq_one_letter_code
_entity_poly.pdbx_strand_id
1 'polypeptide(L)'
;MKVFYSETHRLHNPAFEVFDGGQRMPYFESPERMERILKALRASGWAEIEPPRDFGLDPLRAVHSDAYLDFLASAWTEWLVANPEAAAASDKTALLPATFAAKRDQMPESVLGKAGFFLLDLSVPVVEGTYAASLASANCALSAAEFISQNIQASSSRPSSAPNSSFALCRPPGHHAGREIAGGYCFLNNAAIAAQWLTRFGNVAILDVDYHAGNGTQDIFYARRDVLTISIHADPSFEYPYYAGYTQETGEGEGLGFHRNFPLPAGADAASYFAALEEACGMIASYRPASLIVSLGMDVYGGDPLGKFKITREEITEIGRRVRALGLPTAVVMEGGYNTDELGNNVAAFLQNFA
;
A
#
# COMPACT_ATOMS: atom_id res chain seq x y z
N MET A 1 -18.36 -9.08 4.96
CA MET A 1 -16.89 -9.15 4.77
C MET A 1 -16.11 -8.91 6.07
N LYS A 2 -15.04 -9.68 6.31
CA LYS A 2 -14.09 -9.44 7.41
C LYS A 2 -13.16 -8.25 7.13
N VAL A 3 -13.01 -7.36 8.11
CA VAL A 3 -12.18 -6.16 8.06
C VAL A 3 -11.19 -6.19 9.23
N PHE A 4 -9.90 -6.08 8.96
CA PHE A 4 -8.85 -6.05 9.97
C PHE A 4 -8.34 -4.63 10.17
N TYR A 5 -8.40 -4.13 11.41
CA TYR A 5 -8.06 -2.75 11.75
C TYR A 5 -7.41 -2.65 13.13
N SER A 6 -6.41 -1.78 13.28
CA SER A 6 -5.74 -1.52 14.55
C SER A 6 -5.72 -0.04 14.90
N GLU A 7 -6.20 0.32 16.09
CA GLU A 7 -6.10 1.68 16.65
C GLU A 7 -4.65 2.17 16.80
N THR A 8 -3.65 1.28 16.83
CA THR A 8 -2.22 1.62 16.87
C THR A 8 -1.79 2.48 15.68
N HIS A 9 -2.53 2.46 14.56
CA HIS A 9 -2.23 3.33 13.41
C HIS A 9 -2.10 4.81 13.80
N ARG A 10 -2.86 5.26 14.82
CA ARG A 10 -2.90 6.66 15.29
C ARG A 10 -1.57 7.14 15.83
N LEU A 11 -0.68 6.24 16.24
CA LEU A 11 0.64 6.61 16.74
C LEU A 11 1.50 7.28 15.67
N HIS A 12 1.29 6.95 14.39
CA HIS A 12 1.86 7.72 13.29
C HIS A 12 0.95 8.92 12.99
N ASN A 13 1.33 10.08 13.51
CA ASN A 13 0.65 11.35 13.28
C ASN A 13 1.65 12.53 13.18
N PRO A 14 2.47 12.58 12.12
CA PRO A 14 3.35 13.72 11.86
C PRO A 14 2.57 15.04 11.80
N ALA A 15 3.15 16.10 12.36
CA ALA A 15 2.52 17.42 12.33
C ALA A 15 2.54 18.08 10.93
N PHE A 16 3.52 17.71 10.10
CA PHE A 16 3.69 18.25 8.76
C PHE A 16 4.39 17.25 7.83
N GLU A 17 4.26 17.47 6.53
CA GLU A 17 5.15 16.99 5.47
C GLU A 17 5.80 18.16 4.74
N VAL A 18 6.83 17.86 3.95
CA VAL A 18 7.44 18.80 3.02
C VAL A 18 7.04 18.41 1.60
N PHE A 19 6.22 19.25 0.98
CA PHE A 19 5.72 19.03 -0.38
C PHE A 19 6.55 19.83 -1.42
N ASP A 20 6.08 19.83 -2.67
CA ASP A 20 6.71 20.52 -3.80
C ASP A 20 7.17 21.95 -3.46
N GLY A 21 8.39 22.26 -3.87
CA GLY A 21 9.01 23.56 -3.59
C GLY A 21 9.48 23.76 -2.15
N GLY A 22 9.50 22.70 -1.33
CA GLY A 22 10.01 22.75 0.05
C GLY A 22 9.02 23.31 1.06
N GLN A 23 7.72 23.35 0.72
CA GLN A 23 6.69 23.92 1.56
C GLN A 23 6.28 22.94 2.67
N ARG A 24 6.19 23.43 3.91
CA ARG A 24 5.62 22.66 5.01
C ARG A 24 4.10 22.74 4.97
N MET A 25 3.47 21.58 4.86
CA MET A 25 2.01 21.44 4.78
C MET A 25 1.51 20.51 5.87
N PRO A 26 0.25 20.61 6.30
CA PRO A 26 -0.37 19.57 7.13
C PRO A 26 -0.26 18.20 6.44
N TYR A 27 0.00 17.16 7.22
CA TYR A 27 0.20 15.81 6.70
C TYR A 27 -1.11 15.23 6.14
N PHE A 28 -1.14 14.90 4.84
CA PHE A 28 -2.32 14.37 4.16
C PHE A 28 -2.67 12.95 4.62
N GLU A 29 -1.68 12.09 4.87
CA GLU A 29 -1.86 10.73 5.39
C GLU A 29 -2.21 10.76 6.89
N SER A 30 -3.37 11.33 7.23
CA SER A 30 -3.76 11.60 8.62
C SER A 30 -4.63 10.48 9.23
N PRO A 31 -4.71 10.37 10.57
CA PRO A 31 -5.58 9.38 11.23
C PRO A 31 -7.06 9.50 10.85
N GLU A 32 -7.50 10.70 10.48
CA GLU A 32 -8.88 10.97 10.04
C GLU A 32 -9.30 10.07 8.88
N ARG A 33 -8.37 9.70 7.98
CA ARG A 33 -8.65 8.80 6.86
C ARG A 33 -9.33 7.51 7.32
N MET A 34 -8.78 6.87 8.36
CA MET A 34 -9.31 5.62 8.89
C MET A 34 -10.64 5.83 9.60
N GLU A 35 -10.83 6.95 10.30
CA GLU A 35 -12.10 7.29 10.96
C GLU A 35 -13.24 7.41 9.95
N ARG A 36 -12.98 8.06 8.82
CA ARG A 36 -13.95 8.26 7.74
C ARG A 36 -14.32 6.93 7.09
N ILE A 37 -13.34 6.06 6.85
CA ILE A 37 -13.59 4.71 6.32
C ILE A 37 -14.37 3.85 7.33
N LEU A 38 -13.95 3.80 8.59
CA LEU A 38 -14.64 3.03 9.64
C LEU A 38 -16.09 3.49 9.83
N LYS A 39 -16.36 4.79 9.77
CA LYS A 39 -17.72 5.33 9.85
C LYS A 39 -18.60 4.77 8.73
N ALA A 40 -18.12 4.81 7.49
CA ALA A 40 -18.85 4.29 6.33
C ALA A 40 -19.04 2.76 6.40
N LEU A 41 -17.99 2.02 6.77
CA LEU A 41 -18.05 0.56 6.93
C LEU A 41 -19.05 0.15 8.02
N ARG A 42 -19.08 0.83 9.17
CA ARG A 42 -20.06 0.56 10.23
C ARG A 42 -21.49 0.85 9.78
N ALA A 43 -21.69 1.92 8.99
CA ALA A 43 -23.00 2.26 8.45
C ALA A 43 -23.50 1.26 7.40
N SER A 44 -22.60 0.53 6.74
CA SER A 44 -22.92 -0.42 5.67
C SER A 44 -23.66 -1.69 6.15
N GLY A 45 -23.48 -2.07 7.42
CA GLY A 45 -24.10 -3.25 8.04
C GLY A 45 -23.50 -4.61 7.65
N TRP A 46 -22.58 -4.68 6.69
CA TRP A 46 -21.95 -5.93 6.22
C TRP A 46 -20.48 -6.11 6.65
N ALA A 47 -19.87 -5.09 7.25
CA ALA A 47 -18.48 -5.10 7.66
C ALA A 47 -18.31 -5.69 9.08
N GLU A 48 -17.53 -6.75 9.20
CA GLU A 48 -17.12 -7.37 10.46
C GLU A 48 -15.72 -6.89 10.84
N ILE A 49 -15.62 -5.91 11.74
CA ILE A 49 -14.34 -5.27 12.09
C ILE A 49 -13.71 -6.01 13.28
N GLU A 50 -12.49 -6.53 13.07
CA GLU A 50 -11.72 -7.29 14.05
C GLU A 50 -10.30 -6.71 14.20
N PRO A 51 -9.67 -6.80 15.39
CA PRO A 51 -8.26 -6.45 15.55
C PRO A 51 -7.37 -7.46 14.80
N PRO A 52 -6.20 -7.03 14.27
CA PRO A 52 -5.26 -7.97 13.70
C PRO A 52 -4.59 -8.81 14.80
N ARG A 53 -4.05 -9.96 14.39
CA ARG A 53 -3.13 -10.72 15.25
C ARG A 53 -1.70 -10.23 15.05
N ASP A 54 -0.84 -10.55 16.01
CA ASP A 54 0.61 -10.36 15.87
C ASP A 54 1.24 -11.57 15.18
N PHE A 55 2.03 -11.32 14.14
CA PHE A 55 2.73 -12.35 13.36
C PHE A 55 4.25 -12.30 13.55
N GLY A 56 4.76 -11.42 14.42
CA GLY A 56 6.19 -11.21 14.62
C GLY A 56 6.88 -10.61 13.38
N LEU A 57 8.21 -10.68 13.35
CA LEU A 57 9.02 -10.01 12.32
C LEU A 57 9.35 -10.90 11.12
N ASP A 58 9.20 -12.21 11.21
CA ASP A 58 9.62 -13.14 10.15
C ASP A 58 8.90 -12.88 8.81
N PRO A 59 7.59 -12.59 8.76
CA PRO A 59 6.93 -12.23 7.51
C PRO A 59 7.45 -10.90 6.92
N LEU A 60 7.89 -9.97 7.76
CA LEU A 60 8.46 -8.69 7.30
C LEU A 60 9.84 -8.91 6.70
N ARG A 61 10.69 -9.73 7.35
CA ARG A 61 12.03 -10.12 6.87
C ARG A 61 12.00 -10.92 5.56
N ALA A 62 10.87 -11.54 5.25
CA ALA A 62 10.68 -12.21 3.96
C ALA A 62 10.49 -11.25 2.78
N VAL A 63 10.32 -9.95 3.05
CA VAL A 63 10.08 -8.90 2.04
C VAL A 63 11.14 -7.81 2.13
N HIS A 64 11.38 -7.29 3.33
CA HIS A 64 12.27 -6.18 3.63
C HIS A 64 13.62 -6.69 4.14
N SER A 65 14.71 -5.96 3.88
CA SER A 65 16.02 -6.35 4.41
C SER A 65 16.12 -6.10 5.92
N ASP A 66 16.93 -6.91 6.61
CA ASP A 66 17.17 -6.74 8.05
C ASP A 66 17.72 -5.34 8.36
N ALA A 67 18.65 -4.82 7.55
CA ALA A 67 19.22 -3.49 7.74
C ALA A 67 18.17 -2.38 7.67
N TYR A 68 17.20 -2.51 6.75
CA TYR A 68 16.11 -1.55 6.63
C TYR A 68 15.13 -1.64 7.82
N LEU A 69 14.78 -2.86 8.25
CA LEU A 69 13.91 -3.07 9.40
C LEU A 69 14.55 -2.58 10.71
N ASP A 70 15.84 -2.83 10.89
CA ASP A 70 16.62 -2.33 12.04
C ASP A 70 16.64 -0.80 12.05
N PHE A 71 16.84 -0.17 10.88
CA PHE A 71 16.74 1.29 10.75
C PHE A 71 15.36 1.79 11.16
N LEU A 72 14.27 1.25 10.63
CA LEU A 72 12.91 1.69 10.99
C LEU A 72 12.66 1.55 12.51
N ALA A 73 13.15 0.47 13.11
CA ALA A 73 12.97 0.20 14.53
C ALA A 73 13.73 1.18 15.45
N SER A 74 14.90 1.68 15.02
CA SER A 74 15.78 2.51 15.86
C SER A 74 15.85 3.98 15.46
N ALA A 75 15.46 4.35 14.24
CA ALA A 75 15.73 5.66 13.63
C ALA A 75 15.30 6.84 14.49
N TRP A 76 14.09 6.82 15.04
CA TRP A 76 13.58 7.89 15.88
C TRP A 76 14.44 8.09 17.13
N THR A 77 14.69 7.01 17.88
CA THR A 77 15.47 7.05 19.11
C THR A 77 16.93 7.43 18.85
N GLU A 78 17.56 6.85 17.82
CA GLU A 78 18.93 7.21 17.40
C GLU A 78 19.01 8.70 17.03
N TRP A 79 17.99 9.22 16.34
CA TRP A 79 17.95 10.62 15.94
C TRP A 79 17.83 11.59 17.11
N LEU A 80 16.96 11.30 18.09
CA LEU A 80 16.83 12.13 19.29
C LEU A 80 18.12 12.15 20.12
N VAL A 81 18.82 11.02 20.22
CA VAL A 81 20.13 10.94 20.91
C VAL A 81 21.18 11.79 20.17
N ALA A 82 21.18 11.75 18.84
CA ALA A 82 22.10 12.53 18.02
C ALA A 82 21.74 14.03 17.94
N ASN A 83 20.49 14.42 18.26
CA ASN A 83 19.98 15.79 18.13
C ASN A 83 19.17 16.20 19.37
N PRO A 84 19.84 16.58 20.49
CA PRO A 84 19.17 16.94 21.74
C PRO A 84 18.17 18.10 21.62
N GLU A 85 18.38 19.04 20.68
CA GLU A 85 17.44 20.13 20.41
C GLU A 85 16.12 19.63 19.82
N ALA A 86 16.16 18.58 18.98
CA ALA A 86 14.95 17.95 18.45
C ALA A 86 14.17 17.22 19.54
N ALA A 87 14.87 16.61 20.51
CA ALA A 87 14.23 15.97 21.66
C ALA A 87 13.43 16.97 22.53
N ALA A 88 13.86 18.23 22.60
CA ALA A 88 13.15 19.28 23.34
C ALA A 88 11.87 19.79 22.61
N ALA A 89 11.68 19.45 21.33
CA ALA A 89 10.55 19.84 20.50
C ALA A 89 9.98 18.65 19.69
N SER A 90 9.97 17.46 20.29
CA SER A 90 9.61 16.20 19.62
C SER A 90 8.18 16.19 19.08
N ASP A 91 7.26 16.96 19.69
CA ASP A 91 5.88 17.14 19.27
C ASP A 91 5.73 17.94 17.95
N LYS A 92 6.78 18.65 17.54
CA LYS A 92 6.80 19.55 16.37
C LYS A 92 7.85 19.17 15.34
N THR A 93 8.54 18.06 15.54
CA THR A 93 9.66 17.65 14.71
C THR A 93 9.49 16.24 14.19
N ALA A 94 10.13 15.96 13.08
CA ALA A 94 10.20 14.65 12.45
C ALA A 94 11.62 14.44 11.92
N LEU A 95 12.09 13.21 11.95
CA LEU A 95 13.28 12.83 11.22
C LEU A 95 12.94 12.82 9.72
N LEU A 96 13.65 13.66 8.98
CA LEU A 96 13.62 13.74 7.52
C LEU A 96 15.05 13.54 6.98
N PRO A 97 15.20 12.97 5.78
CA PRO A 97 16.52 12.86 5.15
C PRO A 97 17.06 14.25 4.80
N ALA A 98 18.32 14.52 5.13
CA ALA A 98 19.01 15.76 4.76
C ALA A 98 19.75 15.65 3.41
N THR A 99 20.07 14.43 3.01
CA THR A 99 20.78 14.08 1.77
C THR A 99 20.15 12.82 1.22
N PHE A 100 20.17 12.63 -0.10
CA PHE A 100 19.64 11.42 -0.73
C PHE A 100 20.77 10.63 -1.38
N ALA A 101 20.79 9.32 -1.15
CA ALA A 101 21.78 8.43 -1.74
C ALA A 101 21.51 8.24 -3.24
N ALA A 102 22.31 8.88 -4.10
CA ALA A 102 22.26 8.64 -5.55
C ALA A 102 22.73 7.23 -5.94
N LYS A 103 23.57 6.61 -5.09
CA LYS A 103 23.98 5.21 -5.16
C LYS A 103 23.92 4.60 -3.77
N ARG A 104 23.55 3.32 -3.70
CA ARG A 104 23.32 2.59 -2.43
C ARG A 104 24.34 1.47 -2.19
N ASP A 105 25.58 1.66 -2.63
CA ASP A 105 26.63 0.62 -2.54
C ASP A 105 27.18 0.44 -1.11
N GLN A 106 27.16 1.49 -0.28
CA GLN A 106 27.68 1.49 1.09
C GLN A 106 26.72 2.24 2.01
N MET A 107 26.22 1.55 3.04
CA MET A 107 25.36 2.16 4.05
C MET A 107 26.18 3.01 5.05
N PRO A 108 25.78 4.26 5.34
CA PRO A 108 26.39 5.09 6.37
C PRO A 108 26.08 4.62 7.81
N GLU A 109 26.96 4.95 8.76
CA GLU A 109 26.74 4.64 10.19
C GLU A 109 25.83 5.67 10.89
N SER A 110 25.89 6.95 10.50
CA SER A 110 25.10 8.00 11.16
C SER A 110 23.62 7.90 10.80
N VAL A 111 22.74 8.17 11.76
CA VAL A 111 21.27 8.13 11.54
C VAL A 111 20.80 9.05 10.42
N LEU A 112 21.42 10.23 10.26
CA LEU A 112 21.09 11.15 9.15
C LEU A 112 21.53 10.60 7.79
N GLY A 113 22.68 9.91 7.74
CA GLY A 113 23.15 9.22 6.54
C GLY A 113 22.26 8.02 6.19
N LYS A 114 21.88 7.22 7.19
CA LYS A 114 20.92 6.12 7.03
C LYS A 114 19.56 6.64 6.57
N ALA A 115 19.07 7.75 7.12
CA ALA A 115 17.82 8.37 6.67
C ALA A 115 17.89 8.69 5.17
N GLY A 116 19.00 9.27 4.69
CA GLY A 116 19.21 9.51 3.27
C GLY A 116 19.36 8.27 2.39
N PHE A 117 19.76 7.15 2.99
CA PHE A 117 19.90 5.86 2.32
C PHE A 117 18.54 5.17 2.16
N PHE A 118 17.73 5.15 3.22
CA PHE A 118 16.48 4.40 3.33
C PHE A 118 15.20 5.21 3.06
N LEU A 119 15.22 6.54 3.14
CA LEU A 119 14.06 7.39 2.87
C LEU A 119 14.22 8.04 1.49
N LEU A 120 13.30 7.74 0.57
CA LEU A 120 13.33 8.18 -0.82
C LEU A 120 13.06 9.67 -0.99
N ASP A 121 12.18 10.21 -0.17
CA ASP A 121 11.61 11.54 -0.31
C ASP A 121 11.29 12.16 1.06
N LEU A 122 10.68 13.35 1.04
CA LEU A 122 10.33 14.10 2.26
C LEU A 122 8.87 13.89 2.72
N SER A 123 8.12 13.02 2.04
CA SER A 123 6.75 12.63 2.40
C SER A 123 6.72 11.48 3.41
N VAL A 124 7.87 10.94 3.81
CA VAL A 124 8.01 9.88 4.83
C VAL A 124 8.66 10.37 6.12
N PRO A 125 8.06 11.35 6.83
CA PRO A 125 8.57 11.79 8.12
C PRO A 125 8.52 10.66 9.15
N VAL A 126 9.65 10.39 9.79
CA VAL A 126 9.73 9.43 10.90
C VAL A 126 9.48 10.18 12.22
N VAL A 127 8.44 9.75 12.93
CA VAL A 127 8.07 10.21 14.28
C VAL A 127 8.03 9.02 15.25
N GLU A 128 7.89 9.29 16.55
CA GLU A 128 7.94 8.28 17.60
C GLU A 128 7.08 7.04 17.32
N GLY A 129 5.85 7.24 16.85
CA GLY A 129 4.91 6.17 16.60
C GLY A 129 5.00 5.50 15.23
N THR A 130 5.88 5.95 14.32
CA THR A 130 5.95 5.47 12.93
C THR A 130 6.17 3.96 12.87
N TYR A 131 7.16 3.44 13.61
CA TYR A 131 7.48 2.01 13.56
C TYR A 131 6.33 1.14 14.08
N ALA A 132 5.78 1.48 15.26
CA ALA A 132 4.68 0.74 15.87
C ALA A 132 3.41 0.75 15.00
N ALA A 133 3.06 1.89 14.41
CA ALA A 133 1.94 2.00 13.48
C ALA A 133 2.15 1.16 12.21
N SER A 134 3.38 1.17 11.67
CA SER A 134 3.74 0.38 10.49
C SER A 134 3.63 -1.13 10.75
N LEU A 135 4.10 -1.61 11.91
CA LEU A 135 3.93 -3.00 12.32
C LEU A 135 2.45 -3.39 12.43
N ALA A 136 1.64 -2.52 13.04
CA ALA A 136 0.20 -2.76 13.16
C ALA A 136 -0.49 -2.81 11.79
N SER A 137 -0.09 -1.94 10.86
CA SER A 137 -0.56 -1.93 9.47
C SER A 137 -0.23 -3.25 8.74
N ALA A 138 1.02 -3.70 8.85
CA ALA A 138 1.45 -4.98 8.27
C ALA A 138 0.69 -6.17 8.88
N ASN A 139 0.40 -6.13 10.19
CA ASN A 139 -0.40 -7.16 10.87
C ASN A 139 -1.86 -7.19 10.41
N CYS A 140 -2.45 -6.05 10.03
CA CYS A 140 -3.76 -6.01 9.35
C CYS A 140 -3.70 -6.76 8.01
N ALA A 141 -2.68 -6.50 7.20
CA ALA A 141 -2.49 -7.17 5.92
C ALA A 141 -2.26 -8.68 6.08
N LEU A 142 -1.45 -9.09 7.06
CA LEU A 142 -1.21 -10.51 7.37
C LEU A 142 -2.45 -11.23 7.90
N SER A 143 -3.28 -10.57 8.71
CA SER A 143 -4.55 -11.13 9.17
C SER A 143 -5.52 -11.33 8.01
N ALA A 144 -5.58 -10.38 7.08
CA ALA A 144 -6.34 -10.52 5.84
C ALA A 144 -5.82 -11.68 4.98
N ALA A 145 -4.50 -11.80 4.81
CA ALA A 145 -3.85 -12.87 4.07
C ALA A 145 -4.07 -14.25 4.72
N GLU A 146 -4.03 -14.35 6.05
CA GLU A 146 -4.32 -15.59 6.74
C GLU A 146 -5.76 -16.06 6.49
N PHE A 147 -6.74 -15.16 6.59
CA PHE A 147 -8.13 -15.48 6.25
C PHE A 147 -8.26 -16.03 4.81
N ILE A 148 -7.53 -15.44 3.86
CA ILE A 148 -7.48 -15.95 2.49
C ILE A 148 -6.82 -17.32 2.39
N SER A 149 -5.72 -17.57 3.11
CA SER A 149 -5.08 -18.88 3.11
C SER A 149 -6.00 -20.00 3.62
N GLN A 150 -6.80 -19.73 4.66
CA GLN A 150 -7.81 -20.65 5.19
C GLN A 150 -8.88 -20.94 4.13
N ASN A 151 -9.28 -19.94 3.35
CA ASN A 151 -10.22 -20.11 2.25
C ASN A 151 -9.67 -20.96 1.10
N ILE A 152 -8.39 -20.78 0.72
CA ILE A 152 -7.71 -21.60 -0.29
C ILE A 152 -7.73 -23.08 0.15
N GLN A 153 -7.35 -23.33 1.40
CA GLN A 153 -7.28 -24.68 1.97
C GLN A 153 -8.65 -25.36 2.09
N ALA A 154 -9.71 -24.59 2.38
CA ALA A 154 -11.07 -25.11 2.53
C ALA A 154 -11.86 -25.25 1.21
N SER A 155 -11.26 -24.91 0.06
CA SER A 155 -11.94 -24.72 -1.23
C SER A 155 -12.82 -25.90 -1.69
N SER A 156 -12.44 -27.15 -1.40
CA SER A 156 -13.24 -28.34 -1.77
C SER A 156 -14.48 -28.57 -0.90
N SER A 157 -14.56 -27.94 0.26
CA SER A 157 -15.62 -28.12 1.26
C SER A 157 -16.44 -26.86 1.53
N ARG A 158 -16.09 -25.74 0.90
CA ARG A 158 -16.67 -24.44 1.21
C ARG A 158 -18.01 -24.24 0.50
N PRO A 159 -19.06 -23.78 1.20
CA PRO A 159 -20.27 -23.30 0.54
C PRO A 159 -19.94 -22.16 -0.43
N SER A 160 -20.61 -22.12 -1.58
CA SER A 160 -20.47 -21.02 -2.55
C SER A 160 -20.85 -19.66 -1.96
N SER A 161 -21.66 -19.63 -0.90
CA SER A 161 -22.10 -18.43 -0.18
C SER A 161 -21.12 -17.92 0.89
N ALA A 162 -20.08 -18.69 1.25
CA ALA A 162 -19.14 -18.24 2.27
C ALA A 162 -18.28 -17.06 1.75
N PRO A 163 -17.87 -16.11 2.62
CA PRO A 163 -17.07 -14.97 2.20
C PRO A 163 -15.73 -15.42 1.60
N ASN A 164 -15.38 -14.94 0.40
CA ASN A 164 -14.08 -15.22 -0.23
C ASN A 164 -13.05 -14.10 -0.11
N SER A 165 -13.40 -13.07 0.66
CA SER A 165 -12.69 -11.81 0.62
C SER A 165 -12.52 -11.23 2.01
N SER A 166 -11.40 -10.56 2.22
CA SER A 166 -11.07 -9.81 3.42
C SER A 166 -10.59 -8.40 3.04
N PHE A 167 -10.65 -7.48 4.00
CA PHE A 167 -10.12 -6.13 3.85
C PHE A 167 -9.16 -5.81 5.00
N ALA A 168 -7.94 -5.43 4.67
CA ALA A 168 -6.97 -4.90 5.62
C ALA A 168 -7.01 -3.37 5.56
N LEU A 169 -7.59 -2.76 6.59
CA LEU A 169 -7.66 -1.30 6.73
C LEU A 169 -6.32 -0.77 7.25
N CYS A 170 -5.33 -0.83 6.36
CA CYS A 170 -3.94 -0.49 6.61
C CYS A 170 -3.72 1.02 6.72
N ARG A 171 -2.94 1.43 7.72
CA ARG A 171 -2.38 2.77 7.86
C ARG A 171 -1.15 2.72 8.78
N PRO A 172 0.03 3.26 8.38
CA PRO A 172 0.33 3.90 7.10
C PRO A 172 0.19 2.95 5.88
N PRO A 173 0.07 3.48 4.65
CA PRO A 173 0.02 2.69 3.41
C PRO A 173 1.35 1.98 3.13
N GLY A 174 1.44 1.20 2.05
CA GLY A 174 2.58 0.32 1.82
C GLY A 174 3.18 0.27 0.42
N HIS A 175 2.43 0.52 -0.66
CA HIS A 175 2.88 0.15 -2.01
C HIS A 175 4.14 0.88 -2.54
N HIS A 176 4.53 2.01 -1.93
CA HIS A 176 5.76 2.73 -2.25
C HIS A 176 6.98 2.25 -1.46
N ALA A 177 6.79 1.43 -0.42
CA ALA A 177 7.90 0.84 0.32
C ALA A 177 8.53 -0.29 -0.50
N GLY A 178 9.77 -0.12 -0.93
CA GLY A 178 10.58 -1.15 -1.58
C GLY A 178 11.24 -2.07 -0.55
N ARG A 179 12.14 -2.94 -1.00
CA ARG A 179 12.88 -3.87 -0.13
C ARG A 179 13.72 -3.16 0.93
N GLU A 180 14.24 -1.98 0.60
CA GLU A 180 15.13 -1.18 1.44
C GLU A 180 14.80 0.32 1.37
N ILE A 181 13.57 0.69 1.05
CA ILE A 181 13.22 2.09 0.79
C ILE A 181 11.83 2.38 1.35
N ALA A 182 11.70 3.43 2.15
CA ALA A 182 10.44 4.12 2.44
C ALA A 182 10.25 5.26 1.44
N GLY A 183 9.01 5.52 1.02
CA GLY A 183 8.66 6.67 0.18
C GLY A 183 7.16 6.85 0.11
N GLY A 184 6.66 8.01 -0.31
CA GLY A 184 5.22 8.25 -0.52
C GLY A 184 4.34 7.81 0.65
N TYR A 185 4.63 8.28 1.87
CA TYR A 185 3.94 7.87 3.11
C TYR A 185 4.13 6.40 3.57
N CYS A 186 4.79 5.56 2.77
CA CYS A 186 4.89 4.12 3.00
C CYS A 186 6.22 3.75 3.68
N PHE A 187 6.14 2.94 4.74
CA PHE A 187 7.31 2.42 5.47
C PHE A 187 7.46 0.91 5.34
N LEU A 188 6.36 0.16 5.44
CA LEU A 188 6.34 -1.29 5.22
C LEU A 188 5.33 -1.60 4.12
N ASN A 189 5.75 -2.41 3.14
CA ASN A 189 4.88 -2.81 2.04
C ASN A 189 3.84 -3.86 2.46
N ASN A 190 2.69 -3.38 2.92
CA ASN A 190 1.59 -4.19 3.43
C ASN A 190 1.11 -5.24 2.42
N ALA A 191 0.89 -4.82 1.16
CA ALA A 191 0.45 -5.69 0.07
C ALA A 191 1.50 -6.76 -0.27
N ALA A 192 2.78 -6.40 -0.33
CA ALA A 192 3.86 -7.35 -0.59
C ALA A 192 4.05 -8.35 0.56
N ILE A 193 3.93 -7.91 1.82
CA ILE A 193 3.98 -8.80 2.99
C ILE A 193 2.83 -9.81 2.95
N ALA A 194 1.61 -9.36 2.64
CA ALA A 194 0.45 -10.23 2.45
C ALA A 194 0.64 -11.22 1.28
N ALA A 195 1.15 -10.75 0.14
CA ALA A 195 1.41 -11.60 -1.02
C ALA A 195 2.49 -12.65 -0.71
N GLN A 196 3.60 -12.25 -0.08
CA GLN A 196 4.68 -13.14 0.32
C GLN A 196 4.20 -14.23 1.30
N TRP A 197 3.29 -13.90 2.21
CA TRP A 197 2.65 -14.89 3.08
C TRP A 197 1.82 -15.91 2.28
N LEU A 198 1.13 -15.46 1.23
CA LEU A 198 0.23 -16.27 0.41
C LEU A 198 0.95 -17.15 -0.61
N THR A 199 2.17 -16.84 -1.03
CA THR A 199 2.93 -17.67 -1.99
C THR A 199 3.13 -19.12 -1.52
N ARG A 200 3.11 -19.34 -0.20
CA ARG A 200 3.14 -20.69 0.42
C ARG A 200 1.90 -21.55 0.08
N PHE A 201 0.84 -20.93 -0.43
CA PHE A 201 -0.43 -21.57 -0.79
C PHE A 201 -0.69 -21.53 -2.31
N GLY A 202 0.27 -21.07 -3.10
CA GLY A 202 0.20 -21.00 -4.56
C GLY A 202 0.57 -19.62 -5.11
N ASN A 203 0.58 -19.50 -6.43
CA ASN A 203 0.88 -18.26 -7.12
C ASN A 203 -0.10 -17.14 -6.73
N VAL A 204 0.40 -15.91 -6.61
CA VAL A 204 -0.40 -14.74 -6.18
C VAL A 204 -0.40 -13.69 -7.27
N ALA A 205 -1.51 -12.99 -7.48
CA ALA A 205 -1.51 -11.75 -8.24
C ALA A 205 -1.70 -10.55 -7.30
N ILE A 206 -1.02 -9.44 -7.57
CA ILE A 206 -1.27 -8.14 -6.96
C ILE A 206 -1.79 -7.22 -8.06
N LEU A 207 -2.99 -6.68 -7.87
CA LEU A 207 -3.55 -5.62 -8.68
C LEU A 207 -3.56 -4.32 -7.87
N ASP A 208 -2.72 -3.38 -8.26
CA ASP A 208 -2.68 -2.05 -7.68
C ASP A 208 -3.57 -1.10 -8.49
N VAL A 209 -4.60 -0.58 -7.82
CA VAL A 209 -5.59 0.37 -8.36
C VAL A 209 -5.50 1.74 -7.71
N ASP A 210 -4.47 1.98 -6.90
CA ASP A 210 -4.10 3.33 -6.43
C ASP A 210 -3.73 4.23 -7.61
N TYR A 211 -3.95 5.54 -7.47
CA TYR A 211 -3.60 6.51 -8.52
C TYR A 211 -2.11 6.53 -8.84
N HIS A 212 -1.25 6.25 -7.86
CA HIS A 212 0.20 6.26 -8.01
C HIS A 212 0.76 4.87 -8.33
N ALA A 213 1.88 4.83 -9.06
CA ALA A 213 2.55 3.56 -9.34
C ALA A 213 3.10 2.95 -8.04
N GLY A 214 2.73 1.70 -7.75
CA GLY A 214 3.27 0.91 -6.64
C GLY A 214 4.72 0.47 -6.86
N ASN A 215 5.64 1.42 -6.96
CA ASN A 215 7.06 1.21 -7.25
C ASN A 215 7.79 0.34 -6.22
N GLY A 216 7.36 0.37 -4.96
CA GLY A 216 7.91 -0.51 -3.91
C GLY A 216 7.49 -1.96 -4.13
N THR A 217 6.23 -2.18 -4.48
CA THR A 217 5.71 -3.51 -4.83
C THR A 217 6.40 -4.05 -6.10
N GLN A 218 6.62 -3.18 -7.09
CA GLN A 218 7.41 -3.49 -8.29
C GLN A 218 8.83 -3.94 -7.91
N ASP A 219 9.55 -3.16 -7.10
CA ASP A 219 10.91 -3.45 -6.63
C ASP A 219 11.02 -4.84 -5.98
N ILE A 220 10.10 -5.17 -5.07
CA ILE A 220 10.14 -6.41 -4.28
C ILE A 220 9.98 -7.68 -5.15
N PHE A 221 9.15 -7.63 -6.19
CA PHE A 221 8.81 -8.80 -7.00
C PHE A 221 9.37 -8.78 -8.42
N TYR A 222 10.18 -7.78 -8.78
CA TYR A 222 10.60 -7.55 -10.17
C TYR A 222 11.25 -8.76 -10.86
N ALA A 223 12.01 -9.55 -10.09
CA ALA A 223 12.71 -10.74 -10.57
C ALA A 223 11.95 -12.06 -10.34
N ARG A 224 10.66 -12.01 -9.94
CA ARG A 224 9.89 -13.17 -9.47
C ARG A 224 8.68 -13.46 -10.36
N ARG A 225 8.42 -14.75 -10.56
CA ARG A 225 7.28 -15.25 -11.34
C ARG A 225 6.16 -15.90 -10.53
N ASP A 226 6.38 -16.12 -9.24
CA ASP A 226 5.39 -16.65 -8.32
C ASP A 226 4.40 -15.58 -7.84
N VAL A 227 4.71 -14.31 -8.08
CA VAL A 227 3.84 -13.16 -7.87
C VAL A 227 3.72 -12.35 -9.17
N LEU A 228 2.52 -12.28 -9.75
CA LEU A 228 2.22 -11.37 -10.86
C LEU A 228 1.89 -10.00 -10.27
N THR A 229 2.58 -8.95 -10.69
CA THR A 229 2.29 -7.57 -10.26
C THR A 229 1.75 -6.74 -11.40
N ILE A 230 0.61 -6.09 -11.18
CA ILE A 230 -0.03 -5.21 -12.16
C ILE A 230 -0.40 -3.90 -11.46
N SER A 231 -0.09 -2.75 -12.07
CA SER A 231 -0.47 -1.45 -11.54
C SER A 231 -1.09 -0.56 -12.63
N ILE A 232 -2.22 0.07 -12.30
CA ILE A 232 -2.92 1.06 -13.15
C ILE A 232 -2.82 2.41 -12.47
N HIS A 233 -2.06 3.34 -13.03
CA HIS A 233 -1.64 4.57 -12.34
C HIS A 233 -1.46 5.72 -13.31
N ALA A 234 -1.28 6.94 -12.79
CA ALA A 234 -0.90 8.09 -13.58
C ALA A 234 0.51 7.94 -14.19
N ASP A 235 0.70 8.45 -15.40
CA ASP A 235 1.98 8.40 -16.08
C ASP A 235 3.10 9.05 -15.23
N PRO A 236 4.15 8.30 -14.87
CA PRO A 236 5.20 8.80 -13.98
C PRO A 236 6.03 9.92 -14.61
N SER A 237 5.90 10.22 -15.91
CA SER A 237 6.53 11.41 -16.50
C SER A 237 6.04 12.75 -15.91
N PHE A 238 4.86 12.78 -15.28
CA PHE A 238 4.34 13.98 -14.61
C PHE A 238 3.90 13.74 -13.16
N GLU A 239 3.87 12.50 -12.70
CA GLU A 239 3.33 12.15 -11.39
C GLU A 239 4.28 11.29 -10.55
N TYR A 240 4.17 11.41 -9.22
CA TYR A 240 4.88 10.54 -8.28
C TYR A 240 4.61 9.06 -8.62
N PRO A 241 5.63 8.17 -8.66
CA PRO A 241 6.97 8.31 -8.10
C PRO A 241 8.06 8.78 -9.08
N TYR A 242 7.70 9.23 -10.28
CA TYR A 242 8.60 9.76 -11.34
C TYR A 242 9.64 8.82 -11.96
N TYR A 243 10.12 7.82 -11.22
CA TYR A 243 11.29 7.02 -11.61
C TYR A 243 10.96 5.54 -11.85
N ALA A 244 9.70 5.15 -11.75
CA ALA A 244 9.18 3.81 -11.96
C ALA A 244 7.69 3.89 -12.32
N GLY A 245 7.14 2.82 -12.91
CA GLY A 245 5.76 2.79 -13.41
C GLY A 245 5.67 2.92 -14.93
N TYR A 246 6.79 2.86 -15.65
CA TYR A 246 6.75 3.01 -17.10
C TYR A 246 6.39 1.70 -17.81
N THR A 247 5.71 1.78 -18.96
CA THR A 247 5.18 0.61 -19.70
C THR A 247 6.24 -0.42 -20.11
N GLN A 248 7.48 -0.01 -20.35
CA GLN A 248 8.58 -0.90 -20.74
C GLN A 248 9.11 -1.78 -19.58
N GLU A 249 8.80 -1.40 -18.35
CA GLU A 249 9.19 -2.15 -17.17
C GLU A 249 8.31 -3.39 -17.07
N THR A 250 8.89 -4.56 -17.33
CA THR A 250 8.14 -5.82 -17.47
C THR A 250 8.71 -6.96 -16.64
N GLY A 251 9.55 -6.63 -15.66
CA GLY A 251 10.26 -7.59 -14.82
C GLY A 251 11.63 -7.96 -15.40
N GLU A 252 12.39 -8.75 -14.64
CA GLU A 252 13.72 -9.20 -15.02
C GLU A 252 13.97 -10.66 -14.65
N GLY A 253 14.99 -11.29 -15.24
CA GLY A 253 15.34 -12.68 -14.95
C GLY A 253 14.13 -13.63 -15.07
N GLU A 254 13.86 -14.39 -14.01
CA GLU A 254 12.70 -15.29 -13.96
C GLU A 254 11.35 -14.55 -13.92
N GLY A 255 11.33 -13.29 -13.46
CA GLY A 255 10.13 -12.44 -13.37
C GLY A 255 9.80 -11.71 -14.67
N LEU A 256 10.59 -11.85 -15.74
CA LEU A 256 10.29 -11.24 -17.03
C LEU A 256 8.92 -11.70 -17.55
N GLY A 257 8.03 -10.75 -17.79
CA GLY A 257 6.63 -10.97 -18.18
C GLY A 257 5.65 -11.12 -17.02
N PHE A 258 6.11 -11.06 -15.76
CA PHE A 258 5.28 -11.15 -14.54
C PHE A 258 5.13 -9.80 -13.81
N HIS A 259 5.46 -8.71 -14.49
CA HIS A 259 5.18 -7.35 -14.06
C HIS A 259 4.58 -6.53 -15.21
N ARG A 260 3.57 -5.71 -14.93
CA ARG A 260 2.90 -4.87 -15.93
C ARG A 260 2.44 -3.53 -15.36
N ASN A 261 2.87 -2.46 -16.01
CA ASN A 261 2.40 -1.10 -15.74
C ASN A 261 1.44 -0.61 -16.81
N PHE A 262 0.35 0.03 -16.37
CA PHE A 262 -0.63 0.74 -17.19
C PHE A 262 -0.64 2.23 -16.82
N PRO A 263 0.37 3.01 -17.26
CA PRO A 263 0.38 4.45 -17.06
C PRO A 263 -0.72 5.12 -17.90
N LEU A 264 -1.50 5.99 -17.26
CA LEU A 264 -2.60 6.74 -17.86
C LEU A 264 -2.32 8.25 -17.83
N PRO A 265 -2.80 9.01 -18.84
CA PRO A 265 -2.56 10.45 -18.89
C PRO A 265 -3.31 11.19 -17.78
N ALA A 266 -2.86 12.42 -17.47
CA ALA A 266 -3.57 13.31 -16.57
C ALA A 266 -5.02 13.52 -17.04
N GLY A 267 -5.98 13.48 -16.10
CA GLY A 267 -7.39 13.62 -16.44
C GLY A 267 -8.03 12.38 -17.07
N ALA A 268 -7.38 11.21 -17.00
CA ALA A 268 -7.95 9.93 -17.45
C ALA A 268 -9.36 9.73 -16.90
N ASP A 269 -10.27 9.35 -17.79
CA ASP A 269 -11.67 9.06 -17.51
C ASP A 269 -11.90 7.56 -17.34
N ALA A 270 -13.14 7.17 -17.03
CA ALA A 270 -13.47 5.77 -16.85
C ALA A 270 -13.31 4.93 -18.11
N ALA A 271 -13.42 5.49 -19.32
CA ALA A 271 -13.22 4.71 -20.55
C ALA A 271 -11.77 4.23 -20.66
N SER A 272 -10.81 5.14 -20.47
CA SER A 272 -9.39 4.80 -20.46
C SER A 272 -9.01 3.89 -19.29
N TYR A 273 -9.52 4.17 -18.08
CA TYR A 273 -9.28 3.35 -16.90
C TYR A 273 -9.83 1.92 -17.06
N PHE A 274 -11.05 1.77 -17.57
CA PHE A 274 -11.68 0.47 -17.77
C PHE A 274 -11.02 -0.36 -18.86
N ALA A 275 -10.46 0.27 -19.90
CA ALA A 275 -9.65 -0.44 -20.89
C ALA A 275 -8.41 -1.09 -20.23
N ALA A 276 -7.67 -0.33 -19.40
CA ALA A 276 -6.53 -0.85 -18.66
C ALA A 276 -6.95 -1.96 -17.66
N LEU A 277 -8.06 -1.75 -16.94
CA LEU A 277 -8.60 -2.73 -16.00
C LEU A 277 -9.04 -4.03 -16.67
N GLU A 278 -9.60 -3.96 -17.87
CA GLU A 278 -9.98 -5.14 -18.65
C GLU A 278 -8.76 -5.96 -19.08
N GLU A 279 -7.69 -5.30 -19.57
CA GLU A 279 -6.42 -5.97 -19.90
C GLU A 279 -5.80 -6.59 -18.65
N ALA A 280 -5.72 -5.84 -17.54
CA ALA A 280 -5.23 -6.32 -16.26
C ALA A 280 -6.00 -7.56 -15.76
N CYS A 281 -7.34 -7.52 -15.77
CA CYS A 281 -8.18 -8.66 -15.41
C CYS A 281 -7.92 -9.87 -16.33
N GLY A 282 -7.74 -9.65 -17.64
CA GLY A 282 -7.40 -10.70 -18.59
C GLY A 282 -6.05 -11.36 -18.33
N MET A 283 -5.04 -10.58 -17.95
CA MET A 283 -3.73 -11.08 -17.55
C MET A 283 -3.82 -11.91 -16.26
N ILE A 284 -4.53 -11.43 -15.25
CA ILE A 284 -4.75 -12.17 -14.00
C ILE A 284 -5.47 -13.51 -14.26
N ALA A 285 -6.52 -13.49 -15.08
CA ALA A 285 -7.25 -14.70 -15.45
C ALA A 285 -6.35 -15.71 -16.19
N SER A 286 -5.45 -15.23 -17.05
CA SER A 286 -4.50 -16.07 -17.79
C SER A 286 -3.42 -16.66 -16.88
N TYR A 287 -2.96 -15.89 -15.89
CA TYR A 287 -1.97 -16.31 -14.90
C TYR A 287 -2.52 -17.38 -13.93
N ARG A 288 -3.84 -17.39 -13.70
CA ARG A 288 -4.56 -18.34 -12.82
C ARG A 288 -3.95 -18.42 -11.40
N PRO A 289 -3.84 -17.30 -10.69
CA PRO A 289 -3.32 -17.31 -9.33
C PRO A 289 -4.25 -18.06 -8.37
N ALA A 290 -3.69 -18.56 -7.28
CA ALA A 290 -4.46 -19.13 -6.17
C ALA A 290 -5.20 -18.05 -5.35
N SER A 291 -4.69 -16.82 -5.35
CA SER A 291 -5.26 -15.67 -4.64
C SER A 291 -4.90 -14.34 -5.28
N LEU A 292 -5.67 -13.31 -4.93
CA LEU A 292 -5.50 -11.94 -5.37
C LEU A 292 -5.27 -11.02 -4.16
N ILE A 293 -4.31 -10.13 -4.28
CA ILE A 293 -4.20 -8.92 -3.45
C ILE A 293 -4.66 -7.73 -4.30
N VAL A 294 -5.49 -6.86 -3.74
CA VAL A 294 -5.84 -5.57 -4.35
C VAL A 294 -5.27 -4.46 -3.48
N SER A 295 -4.27 -3.74 -3.98
CA SER A 295 -3.80 -2.48 -3.37
C SER A 295 -4.78 -1.38 -3.75
N LEU A 296 -5.54 -0.90 -2.77
CA LEU A 296 -6.72 -0.07 -2.96
C LEU A 296 -6.46 1.38 -2.53
N GLY A 297 -6.15 2.24 -3.49
CA GLY A 297 -6.19 3.70 -3.33
C GLY A 297 -7.52 4.30 -3.80
N MET A 298 -7.99 5.34 -3.11
CA MET A 298 -9.18 6.10 -3.52
C MET A 298 -8.85 7.48 -4.10
N ASP A 299 -7.57 7.77 -4.30
CA ASP A 299 -7.06 8.95 -4.98
C ASP A 299 -7.29 8.95 -6.49
N VAL A 300 -7.80 7.84 -7.05
CA VAL A 300 -8.38 7.83 -8.40
C VAL A 300 -9.67 8.65 -8.50
N TYR A 301 -10.31 8.97 -7.37
CA TYR A 301 -11.56 9.73 -7.33
C TYR A 301 -11.35 11.15 -7.86
N GLY A 302 -12.23 11.62 -8.74
CA GLY A 302 -12.06 12.92 -9.41
C GLY A 302 -12.09 14.16 -8.50
N GLY A 303 -12.48 14.00 -7.24
CA GLY A 303 -12.41 15.05 -6.22
C GLY A 303 -11.21 14.92 -5.26
N ASP A 304 -10.30 13.98 -5.48
CA ASP A 304 -9.12 13.81 -4.62
C ASP A 304 -8.11 14.95 -4.80
N PRO A 305 -7.52 15.49 -3.71
CA PRO A 305 -6.55 16.58 -3.82
C PRO A 305 -5.19 16.15 -4.38
N LEU A 306 -4.83 14.86 -4.31
CA LEU A 306 -3.55 14.34 -4.78
C LEU A 306 -3.66 13.59 -6.12
N GLY A 307 -4.86 13.22 -6.54
CA GLY A 307 -5.13 12.59 -7.82
C GLY A 307 -5.60 13.55 -8.92
N LYS A 308 -5.37 13.17 -10.18
CA LYS A 308 -5.85 13.90 -11.37
C LYS A 308 -6.76 13.09 -12.28
N PHE A 309 -7.12 11.86 -11.91
CA PHE A 309 -8.13 11.08 -12.65
C PHE A 309 -9.52 11.66 -12.45
N LYS A 310 -10.49 11.21 -13.25
CA LYS A 310 -11.87 11.69 -13.23
C LYS A 310 -12.86 10.57 -12.90
N ILE A 311 -12.46 9.64 -12.03
CA ILE A 311 -13.29 8.49 -11.67
C ILE A 311 -14.35 8.93 -10.66
N THR A 312 -15.60 8.58 -10.92
CA THR A 312 -16.76 8.79 -10.06
C THR A 312 -16.95 7.63 -9.09
N ARG A 313 -17.82 7.80 -8.08
CA ARG A 313 -18.12 6.72 -7.13
C ARG A 313 -18.84 5.54 -7.80
N GLU A 314 -19.70 5.82 -8.76
CA GLU A 314 -20.40 4.82 -9.56
C GLU A 314 -19.39 3.98 -10.35
N GLU A 315 -18.36 4.61 -10.88
CA GLU A 315 -17.27 3.91 -11.58
C GLU A 315 -16.36 3.14 -10.60
N ILE A 316 -16.09 3.65 -9.40
CA ILE A 316 -15.41 2.90 -8.33
C ILE A 316 -16.17 1.62 -7.97
N THR A 317 -17.51 1.68 -7.91
CA THR A 317 -18.35 0.50 -7.73
C THR A 317 -18.15 -0.51 -8.85
N GLU A 318 -18.06 -0.04 -10.09
CA GLU A 318 -17.85 -0.86 -11.27
C GLU A 318 -16.45 -1.50 -11.29
N ILE A 319 -15.40 -0.80 -10.83
CA ILE A 319 -14.06 -1.38 -10.63
C ILE A 319 -14.18 -2.57 -9.66
N GLY A 320 -14.80 -2.36 -8.49
CA GLY A 320 -14.96 -3.42 -7.49
C GLY A 320 -15.75 -4.62 -8.04
N ARG A 321 -16.81 -4.39 -8.81
CA ARG A 321 -17.60 -5.43 -9.48
C ARG A 321 -16.77 -6.26 -10.46
N ARG A 322 -15.96 -5.61 -11.30
CA ARG A 322 -15.10 -6.27 -12.30
C ARG A 322 -14.02 -7.11 -11.66
N VAL A 323 -13.34 -6.58 -10.63
CA VAL A 323 -12.32 -7.31 -9.88
C VAL A 323 -12.95 -8.52 -9.17
N ARG A 324 -14.11 -8.35 -8.52
CA ARG A 324 -14.83 -9.46 -7.87
C ARG A 324 -15.19 -10.59 -8.84
N ALA A 325 -15.50 -10.25 -10.10
CA ALA A 325 -15.89 -11.20 -11.13
C ALA A 325 -14.78 -12.18 -11.54
N LEU A 326 -13.52 -11.90 -11.17
CA LEU A 326 -12.41 -12.87 -11.30
C LEU A 326 -12.63 -14.13 -10.45
N GLY A 327 -13.50 -14.08 -9.43
CA GLY A 327 -13.86 -15.26 -8.63
C GLY A 327 -12.78 -15.75 -7.67
N LEU A 328 -11.69 -15.01 -7.49
CA LEU A 328 -10.53 -15.40 -6.70
C LEU A 328 -10.71 -15.11 -5.20
N PRO A 329 -10.08 -15.91 -4.31
CA PRO A 329 -9.85 -15.52 -2.92
C PRO A 329 -9.07 -14.20 -2.88
N THR A 330 -9.66 -13.13 -2.33
CA THR A 330 -9.15 -11.76 -2.49
C THR A 330 -8.94 -11.04 -1.17
N ALA A 331 -7.72 -10.63 -0.86
CA ALA A 331 -7.48 -9.67 0.21
C ALA A 331 -7.31 -8.27 -0.39
N VAL A 332 -8.17 -7.34 0.04
CA VAL A 332 -8.06 -5.93 -0.30
C VAL A 332 -7.19 -5.24 0.76
N VAL A 333 -6.24 -4.42 0.37
CA VAL A 333 -5.27 -3.74 1.24
C VAL A 333 -5.38 -2.25 1.00
N MET A 334 -5.69 -1.47 2.04
CA MET A 334 -5.83 -0.02 1.91
C MET A 334 -4.49 0.65 1.60
N GLU A 335 -4.46 1.53 0.59
CA GLU A 335 -3.33 2.39 0.22
C GLU A 335 -3.71 3.87 0.38
N GLY A 336 -3.72 4.67 -0.71
CA GLY A 336 -3.97 6.11 -0.76
C GLY A 336 -5.44 6.54 -0.77
N GLY A 337 -5.67 7.82 -1.10
CA GLY A 337 -6.97 8.50 -1.02
C GLY A 337 -7.09 9.48 0.14
N TYR A 338 -7.32 10.75 -0.19
CA TYR A 338 -7.06 11.90 0.67
C TYR A 338 -8.20 12.93 0.67
N ASN A 339 -9.21 12.78 -0.19
CA ASN A 339 -10.49 13.46 0.01
C ASN A 339 -11.26 12.81 1.18
N THR A 340 -11.01 13.26 2.41
CA THR A 340 -11.55 12.68 3.64
C THR A 340 -13.08 12.73 3.75
N ASP A 341 -13.73 13.69 3.07
CA ASP A 341 -15.19 13.79 3.06
C ASP A 341 -15.84 12.65 2.27
N GLU A 342 -15.22 12.22 1.16
CA GLU A 342 -15.76 11.19 0.28
C GLU A 342 -15.08 9.82 0.43
N LEU A 343 -13.91 9.77 1.07
CA LEU A 343 -13.05 8.58 1.17
C LEU A 343 -13.80 7.34 1.67
N GLY A 344 -14.50 7.46 2.80
CA GLY A 344 -15.21 6.31 3.37
C GLY A 344 -16.32 5.78 2.47
N ASN A 345 -17.06 6.67 1.80
CA ASN A 345 -18.11 6.28 0.87
C ASN A 345 -17.54 5.62 -0.39
N ASN A 346 -16.40 6.10 -0.88
CA ASN A 346 -15.72 5.53 -2.04
C ASN A 346 -15.15 4.14 -1.73
N VAL A 347 -14.51 3.95 -0.57
CA VAL A 347 -14.07 2.62 -0.11
C VAL A 347 -15.26 1.66 0.03
N ALA A 348 -16.36 2.09 0.66
CA ALA A 348 -17.54 1.25 0.80
C ALA A 348 -18.17 0.89 -0.56
N ALA A 349 -18.18 1.83 -1.51
CA ALA A 349 -18.69 1.62 -2.87
C ALA A 349 -17.89 0.57 -3.65
N PHE A 350 -16.56 0.54 -3.49
CA PHE A 350 -15.72 -0.53 -4.04
C PHE A 350 -16.03 -1.88 -3.38
N LEU A 351 -16.02 -1.91 -2.04
CA LEU A 351 -16.09 -3.14 -1.25
C LEU A 351 -17.46 -3.82 -1.23
N GLN A 352 -18.56 -3.11 -1.50
CA GLN A 352 -19.92 -3.69 -1.45
C GLN A 352 -20.10 -4.92 -2.35
N ASN A 353 -19.34 -5.03 -3.44
CA ASN A 353 -19.38 -6.20 -4.33
C ASN A 353 -18.62 -7.41 -3.76
N PHE A 354 -17.73 -7.19 -2.80
CA PHE A 354 -16.97 -8.23 -2.10
C PHE A 354 -17.64 -8.68 -0.80
N ALA A 355 -18.65 -7.94 -0.34
CA ALA A 355 -19.22 -7.99 1.01
C ALA A 355 -20.01 -9.26 1.35
#